data_AF-A0A317JM85-F1
#
_entry.id   AF-A0A317JM85-F1
#
_cell.length_a   1.000
_cell.length_b   1.000
_cell.length_c   1.000
_cell.angle_alpha   90.00
_cell.angle_beta   90.00
_cell.angle_gamma   90.00
#
_symmetry.space_group_name_H-M   'P 1'
#
loop_
_entity.id
_entity.type
_entity.pdbx_description
1 polymer ?
#
loop_
_entity_poly.entity_id
_entity_poly.type
_entity_poly.pdbx_seq_one_letter_code
_entity_poly.pdbx_strand_id
1 'polypeptide(L)'
;MKPIKLIELIKAILHVLARGLALAGIIILFQCCGQAFKILPFESSSQIAADSTNVKGSPYVQVGVGEFMVTDAGKTAGLTIAGRAMIVRTGESTETYFQIKGLLPNTAYTAAHVHNLPCSVDAAGGHYKIDPAVATATDTNEIWFSFMTDATGQGFSPLPAAEKPFASSEAQSIVIHDPANTANRLACVDFGPERKASVKGGTWGLLTGGTTANLHISGNGLIVRNANGRGQTHVRFSVSGLTPNTTYPTHVHNSNCATAEGGTHYKLNAAVTEMVASTANEIWPTLTTNANGNAFVDTLVDGHVARADALALVIHDPVNTATRLACLDLASPAGFVDTETGLTRQITAALPPITGTAQMERTLDGKTKISVTLANLKASTAYVAHVHALPCRDGDGGGHYKIDPANAASVEANEMWLHLQTDAMGAVTYSAPPYDHIARPEAQSVVLHDPTDSAKLACADLY
;
A
#
# COMPACT_ATOMS: atom_id res chain seq x y z
N MET A 1 -44.58 -31.69 68.38
CA MET A 1 -45.47 -31.20 67.30
C MET A 1 -45.25 -32.06 66.07
N LYS A 2 -46.32 -32.38 65.34
CA LYS A 2 -46.42 -33.45 64.32
C LYS A 2 -45.43 -33.30 63.14
N PRO A 3 -45.02 -34.42 62.50
CA PRO A 3 -43.98 -34.44 61.46
C PRO A 3 -44.55 -34.00 60.11
N ILE A 4 -43.91 -33.03 59.47
CA ILE A 4 -44.11 -32.71 58.06
C ILE A 4 -43.02 -33.45 57.27
N LYS A 5 -43.45 -34.04 56.15
CA LYS A 5 -42.91 -35.25 55.52
C LYS A 5 -41.58 -35.01 54.79
N LEU A 6 -40.62 -35.91 55.04
CA LEU A 6 -39.35 -36.12 54.32
C LEU A 6 -39.51 -36.34 52.79
N ILE A 7 -40.75 -36.49 52.30
CA ILE A 7 -41.09 -36.71 50.88
C ILE A 7 -41.13 -35.41 50.06
N GLU A 8 -41.35 -34.24 50.68
CA GLU A 8 -41.32 -32.96 49.95
C GLU A 8 -39.89 -32.39 49.82
N LEU A 9 -38.97 -32.77 50.73
CA LEU A 9 -37.55 -32.38 50.64
C LEU A 9 -36.80 -33.11 49.52
N ILE A 10 -37.18 -34.36 49.22
CA ILE A 10 -36.57 -35.15 48.13
C ILE A 10 -37.07 -34.67 46.75
N LYS A 11 -38.30 -34.15 46.64
CA LYS A 11 -38.80 -33.52 45.40
C LYS A 11 -38.13 -32.18 45.07
N ALA A 12 -37.75 -31.41 46.10
CA ALA A 12 -37.02 -30.16 45.93
C ALA A 12 -35.57 -30.38 45.48
N ILE A 13 -34.91 -31.45 45.94
CA ILE A 13 -33.52 -31.76 45.56
C ILE A 13 -33.43 -32.37 44.15
N LEU A 14 -34.46 -33.09 43.69
CA LEU A 14 -34.49 -33.64 42.32
C LEU A 14 -34.80 -32.61 41.21
N HIS A 15 -35.39 -31.45 41.55
CA HIS A 15 -35.61 -30.35 40.59
C HIS A 15 -34.41 -29.39 40.46
N VAL A 16 -33.50 -29.38 41.42
CA VAL A 16 -32.32 -28.48 41.44
C VAL A 16 -31.09 -29.13 40.76
N LEU A 17 -31.05 -30.46 40.61
CA LEU A 17 -29.94 -31.17 39.94
C LEU A 17 -30.19 -31.54 38.47
N ALA A 18 -31.40 -31.28 37.92
CA ALA A 18 -31.74 -31.58 36.52
C ALA A 18 -31.75 -30.35 35.59
N ARG A 19 -31.33 -29.17 36.06
CA ARG A 19 -31.14 -27.97 35.22
C ARG A 19 -29.73 -27.39 35.41
N GLY A 20 -28.74 -28.23 35.15
CA GLY A 20 -27.44 -27.75 34.69
C GLY A 20 -27.53 -27.29 33.23
N LEU A 21 -26.66 -26.32 32.90
CA LEU A 21 -26.37 -25.77 31.58
C LEU A 21 -27.40 -24.79 30.98
N ALA A 22 -27.27 -23.51 31.33
CA ALA A 22 -27.22 -22.38 30.40
C ALA A 22 -26.99 -21.08 31.20
N LEU A 23 -25.73 -20.71 31.42
CA LEU A 23 -25.38 -19.40 31.93
C LEU A 23 -25.49 -18.40 30.77
N ALA A 24 -26.69 -17.88 30.52
CA ALA A 24 -26.90 -16.76 29.61
C ALA A 24 -26.62 -15.45 30.34
N GLY A 25 -25.62 -14.72 29.85
CA GLY A 25 -25.22 -13.41 30.35
C GLY A 25 -26.37 -12.40 30.28
N ILE A 26 -26.35 -11.49 31.24
CA ILE A 26 -27.17 -10.29 31.28
C ILE A 26 -26.79 -9.43 30.06
N ILE A 27 -27.67 -9.38 29.07
CA ILE A 27 -27.59 -8.47 27.93
C ILE A 27 -28.19 -7.14 28.38
N ILE A 28 -27.35 -6.13 28.56
CA ILE A 28 -27.79 -4.74 28.58
C ILE A 28 -28.11 -4.37 27.13
N LEU A 29 -29.41 -4.31 26.79
CA LEU A 29 -29.87 -3.82 25.50
C LEU A 29 -29.68 -2.29 25.46
N PHE A 30 -28.71 -1.82 24.69
CA PHE A 30 -28.83 -0.54 23.99
C PHE A 30 -29.29 -0.84 22.56
N GLN A 31 -30.43 -0.26 22.20
CA GLN A 31 -31.13 -0.50 20.96
C GLN A 31 -30.95 0.73 20.07
N CYS A 32 -30.06 0.67 19.09
CA CYS A 32 -30.13 1.47 17.87
C CYS A 32 -29.34 0.79 16.75
N CYS A 33 -30.01 0.54 15.62
CA CYS A 33 -29.53 -0.11 14.38
C CYS A 33 -28.91 -1.52 14.50
N GLY A 34 -29.68 -2.53 14.08
CA GLY A 34 -29.32 -3.93 14.25
C GLY A 34 -28.25 -4.44 13.31
N GLN A 35 -27.13 -4.88 13.89
CA GLN A 35 -26.46 -6.15 13.61
C GLN A 35 -25.90 -6.65 14.96
N ALA A 36 -26.28 -7.85 15.38
CA ALA A 36 -25.68 -8.46 16.58
C ALA A 36 -24.27 -8.96 16.21
N PHE A 37 -23.23 -8.25 16.62
CA PHE A 37 -21.85 -8.72 16.49
C PHE A 37 -21.65 -9.95 17.41
N LYS A 38 -21.64 -11.14 16.80
CA LYS A 38 -21.12 -12.36 17.43
C LYS A 38 -19.59 -12.28 17.40
N ILE A 39 -18.96 -12.52 18.54
CA ILE A 39 -17.53 -12.88 18.58
C ILE A 39 -17.41 -14.22 17.84
N LEU A 40 -16.91 -14.20 16.61
CA LEU A 40 -16.65 -15.43 15.86
C LEU A 40 -15.36 -16.09 16.38
N PRO A 41 -15.32 -17.42 16.53
CA PRO A 41 -14.09 -18.16 16.79
C PRO A 41 -13.10 -17.98 15.62
N PHE A 42 -11.83 -18.33 15.85
CA PHE A 42 -10.75 -18.33 14.86
C PHE A 42 -11.13 -19.21 13.65
N GLU A 43 -11.86 -18.66 12.67
CA GLU A 43 -12.29 -19.37 11.45
C GLU A 43 -11.39 -19.05 10.25
N SER A 44 -11.42 -19.95 9.26
CA SER A 44 -10.51 -20.02 8.13
C SER A 44 -10.50 -18.76 7.26
N SER A 45 -9.41 -18.56 6.52
CA SER A 45 -9.19 -17.45 5.56
C SER A 45 -10.35 -17.20 4.58
N SER A 46 -11.21 -18.18 4.35
CA SER A 46 -12.38 -18.12 3.47
C SER A 46 -13.53 -17.24 3.98
N GLN A 47 -13.67 -17.00 5.29
CA GLN A 47 -14.80 -16.21 5.83
C GLN A 47 -14.54 -14.70 5.88
N ILE A 48 -13.30 -14.26 6.12
CA ILE A 48 -12.92 -12.83 6.03
C ILE A 48 -13.03 -12.36 4.57
N ALA A 49 -12.62 -13.20 3.62
CA ALA A 49 -12.83 -12.99 2.19
C ALA A 49 -14.32 -13.04 1.77
N ALA A 50 -15.21 -13.58 2.61
CA ALA A 50 -16.65 -13.52 2.36
C ALA A 50 -17.25 -12.23 2.93
N ASP A 51 -16.71 -11.70 4.02
CA ASP A 51 -17.13 -10.41 4.59
C ASP A 51 -16.69 -9.22 3.71
N SER A 52 -15.57 -9.34 2.99
CA SER A 52 -15.15 -8.37 1.95
C SER A 52 -16.14 -8.24 0.79
N THR A 53 -17.02 -9.23 0.58
CA THR A 53 -18.07 -9.18 -0.46
C THR A 53 -19.38 -8.54 0.02
N ASN A 54 -19.50 -8.24 1.33
CA ASN A 54 -20.72 -7.71 1.94
C ASN A 54 -20.70 -6.20 2.22
N VAL A 55 -19.63 -5.48 1.85
CA VAL A 55 -19.62 -4.02 1.80
C VAL A 55 -20.50 -3.56 0.62
N LYS A 56 -21.83 -3.64 0.81
CA LYS A 56 -22.81 -3.21 -0.17
C LYS A 56 -22.83 -1.68 -0.26
N GLY A 57 -22.24 -1.12 -1.31
CA GLY A 57 -22.56 0.25 -1.74
C GLY A 57 -21.48 1.00 -2.51
N SER A 58 -20.19 0.67 -2.37
CA SER A 58 -19.10 1.38 -3.06
C SER A 58 -18.34 0.45 -3.99
N PRO A 59 -18.22 0.76 -5.30
CA PRO A 59 -17.44 -0.06 -6.24
C PRO A 59 -15.92 0.01 -6.05
N TYR A 60 -15.42 0.74 -5.04
CA TYR A 60 -13.99 0.98 -4.82
C TYR A 60 -13.58 0.61 -3.39
N VAL A 61 -13.15 -0.63 -3.22
CA VAL A 61 -12.66 -1.18 -1.95
C VAL A 61 -11.30 -1.85 -2.20
N GLN A 62 -10.23 -1.32 -1.63
CA GLN A 62 -8.94 -2.01 -1.56
C GLN A 62 -8.84 -2.74 -0.22
N VAL A 63 -8.60 -4.05 -0.26
CA VAL A 63 -8.42 -4.87 0.94
C VAL A 63 -6.97 -5.36 1.00
N GLY A 64 -6.31 -5.04 2.10
CA GLY A 64 -5.04 -5.66 2.48
C GLY A 64 -5.24 -6.59 3.67
N VAL A 65 -4.58 -7.74 3.67
CA VAL A 65 -4.60 -8.69 4.79
C VAL A 65 -3.20 -9.18 5.09
N GLY A 66 -2.95 -9.50 6.35
CA GLY A 66 -1.66 -9.99 6.80
C GLY A 66 -1.74 -10.85 8.05
N GLU A 67 -0.65 -11.54 8.36
CA GLU A 67 -0.49 -12.29 9.61
C GLU A 67 0.55 -11.62 10.51
N PHE A 68 0.27 -11.52 11.81
CA PHE A 68 1.22 -10.96 12.77
C PHE A 68 2.45 -11.86 12.89
N MET A 69 3.61 -11.21 12.81
CA MET A 69 4.89 -11.79 13.17
C MET A 69 5.39 -11.20 14.49
N VAL A 70 5.98 -12.07 15.31
CA VAL A 70 6.72 -11.66 16.50
C VAL A 70 8.06 -11.05 16.08
N THR A 71 8.35 -9.86 16.58
CA THR A 71 9.64 -9.17 16.37
C THR A 71 10.70 -9.71 17.32
N ASP A 72 11.93 -9.23 17.22
CA ASP A 72 12.99 -9.61 18.17
C ASP A 72 12.75 -9.09 19.59
N ALA A 73 12.12 -7.93 19.76
CA ALA A 73 11.71 -7.44 21.08
C ALA A 73 10.59 -8.31 21.68
N GLY A 74 9.61 -8.73 20.86
CA GLY A 74 8.58 -9.68 21.29
C GLY A 74 9.15 -11.03 21.73
N LYS A 75 10.12 -11.56 20.98
CA LYS A 75 10.84 -12.79 21.36
C LYS A 75 11.63 -12.62 22.65
N THR A 76 12.30 -11.48 22.82
CA THR A 76 13.08 -11.15 24.03
C THR A 76 12.16 -11.05 25.25
N ALA A 77 10.95 -10.54 25.07
CA ALA A 77 9.90 -10.53 26.08
C ALA A 77 9.27 -11.92 26.35
N GLY A 78 9.73 -12.98 25.67
CA GLY A 78 9.23 -14.34 25.82
C GLY A 78 7.85 -14.57 25.20
N LEU A 79 7.39 -13.66 24.33
CA LEU A 79 6.05 -13.73 23.74
C LEU A 79 6.05 -14.63 22.49
N THR A 80 4.95 -15.38 22.32
CA THR A 80 4.72 -16.21 21.13
C THR A 80 3.51 -15.66 20.38
N ILE A 81 3.73 -14.57 19.65
CA ILE A 81 2.65 -13.79 19.06
C ILE A 81 2.23 -14.38 17.72
N ALA A 82 0.92 -14.47 17.51
CA ALA A 82 0.31 -14.80 16.23
C ALA A 82 -1.02 -14.06 16.10
N GLY A 83 -1.52 -13.92 14.88
CA GLY A 83 -2.77 -13.22 14.64
C GLY A 83 -2.88 -12.79 13.18
N ARG A 84 -3.92 -12.03 12.88
CA ARG A 84 -4.17 -11.47 11.56
C ARG A 84 -4.66 -10.05 11.65
N ALA A 85 -4.33 -9.27 10.63
CA ALA A 85 -4.88 -7.94 10.45
C ALA A 85 -5.40 -7.76 9.03
N MET A 86 -6.30 -6.80 8.88
CA MET A 86 -6.88 -6.37 7.63
C MET A 86 -6.96 -4.85 7.63
N ILE A 87 -6.72 -4.25 6.46
CA ILE A 87 -6.98 -2.84 6.17
C ILE A 87 -7.93 -2.78 4.98
N VAL A 88 -8.99 -2.01 5.13
CA VAL A 88 -9.97 -1.75 4.08
C VAL A 88 -9.90 -0.27 3.78
N ARG A 89 -9.64 0.06 2.53
CA ARG A 89 -9.66 1.44 2.06
C ARG A 89 -10.85 1.58 1.13
N THR A 90 -11.77 2.44 1.48
CA THR A 90 -12.85 2.92 0.60
C THR A 90 -12.48 4.31 0.11
N GLY A 91 -13.14 4.83 -0.93
CA GLY A 91 -12.82 6.16 -1.47
C GLY A 91 -12.90 7.33 -0.48
N GLU A 92 -13.47 7.15 0.71
CA GLU A 92 -13.62 8.19 1.73
C GLU A 92 -13.00 7.82 3.10
N SER A 93 -12.77 6.52 3.36
CA SER A 93 -12.40 6.06 4.70
C SER A 93 -11.43 4.89 4.69
N THR A 94 -10.70 4.76 5.79
CA THR A 94 -9.89 3.58 6.11
C THR A 94 -10.44 2.88 7.33
N GLU A 95 -10.70 1.59 7.20
CA GLU A 95 -11.04 0.70 8.30
C GLU A 95 -9.92 -0.32 8.50
N THR A 96 -9.69 -0.72 9.75
CA THR A 96 -8.65 -1.69 10.08
C THR A 96 -9.17 -2.64 11.14
N TYR A 97 -8.86 -3.91 10.98
CA TYR A 97 -9.34 -4.98 11.85
C TYR A 97 -8.17 -5.86 12.20
N PHE A 98 -8.09 -6.28 13.46
CA PHE A 98 -7.14 -7.33 13.78
C PHE A 98 -7.55 -8.18 14.97
N GLN A 99 -7.08 -9.42 14.94
CA GLN A 99 -7.11 -10.37 16.04
C GLN A 99 -5.70 -10.84 16.31
N ILE A 100 -5.30 -10.84 17.58
CA ILE A 100 -3.94 -11.16 18.01
C ILE A 100 -3.98 -12.02 19.27
N LYS A 101 -3.02 -12.93 19.42
CA LYS A 101 -2.85 -13.78 20.59
C LYS A 101 -1.39 -13.90 20.98
N GLY A 102 -1.15 -14.36 22.21
CA GLY A 102 0.21 -14.55 22.74
C GLY A 102 0.83 -13.27 23.30
N LEU A 103 0.01 -12.27 23.58
CA LEU A 103 0.37 -11.05 24.32
C LEU A 103 0.21 -11.27 25.83
N LEU A 104 0.61 -10.28 26.64
CA LEU A 104 0.43 -10.35 28.10
C LEU A 104 -1.07 -10.39 28.44
N PRO A 105 -1.52 -11.26 29.36
CA PRO A 105 -2.93 -11.33 29.77
C PRO A 105 -3.45 -10.06 30.45
N ASN A 106 -4.74 -9.76 30.30
CA ASN A 106 -5.44 -8.64 30.97
C ASN A 106 -4.69 -7.30 30.89
N THR A 107 -4.04 -7.03 29.76
CA THR A 107 -3.11 -5.91 29.59
C THR A 107 -3.66 -4.94 28.55
N ALA A 108 -3.62 -3.66 28.85
CA ALA A 108 -3.99 -2.60 27.91
C ALA A 108 -2.81 -2.26 26.98
N TYR A 109 -3.07 -2.24 25.68
CA TYR A 109 -2.15 -1.85 24.63
C TYR A 109 -2.70 -0.58 23.97
N THR A 110 -2.13 0.58 24.30
CA THR A 110 -2.63 1.90 23.85
C THR A 110 -1.77 2.55 22.77
N ALA A 111 -0.65 1.91 22.42
CA ALA A 111 0.35 2.47 21.50
C ALA A 111 0.49 1.66 20.19
N ALA A 112 -0.50 0.83 19.85
CA ALA A 112 -0.51 0.16 18.56
C ALA A 112 -0.95 1.13 17.47
N HIS A 113 -0.28 1.13 16.31
CA HIS A 113 -0.62 2.05 15.21
C HIS A 113 -0.07 1.57 13.87
N VAL A 114 -0.50 2.23 12.79
CA VAL A 114 -0.05 1.96 11.42
C VAL A 114 1.31 2.62 11.17
N HIS A 115 2.14 1.92 10.42
CA HIS A 115 3.52 2.28 10.08
C HIS A 115 3.70 2.44 8.57
N ASN A 116 4.68 3.26 8.17
CA ASN A 116 4.84 3.68 6.79
C ASN A 116 5.68 2.71 5.92
N LEU A 117 6.24 1.67 6.51
CA LEU A 117 7.02 0.65 5.82
C LEU A 117 6.58 -0.77 6.19
N PRO A 118 6.91 -1.78 5.36
CA PRO A 118 6.73 -3.17 5.72
C PRO A 118 7.58 -3.55 6.93
N CYS A 119 7.16 -4.56 7.69
CA CYS A 119 7.79 -5.07 8.89
C CYS A 119 9.27 -5.42 8.71
N SER A 120 9.67 -5.86 7.51
CA SER A 120 11.05 -6.24 7.19
C SER A 120 11.97 -5.04 6.91
N VAL A 121 11.41 -3.87 6.61
CA VAL A 121 12.16 -2.68 6.20
C VAL A 121 12.23 -1.71 7.37
N ASP A 122 13.44 -1.47 7.87
CA ASP A 122 13.69 -0.56 9.01
C ASP A 122 12.74 -0.82 10.20
N ALA A 123 12.47 -2.10 10.46
CA ALA A 123 11.53 -2.58 11.48
C ALA A 123 10.10 -2.02 11.37
N ALA A 124 9.58 -1.77 10.17
CA ALA A 124 8.35 -1.01 9.85
C ALA A 124 8.53 0.52 9.76
N GLY A 125 9.76 1.02 9.77
CA GLY A 125 10.04 2.44 9.59
C GLY A 125 9.46 3.33 10.69
N GLY A 126 8.99 4.51 10.26
CA GLY A 126 8.31 5.47 11.12
C GLY A 126 6.80 5.25 11.16
N HIS A 127 6.11 6.12 11.87
CA HIS A 127 4.64 6.11 11.91
C HIS A 127 4.09 6.43 10.52
N TYR A 128 3.01 5.76 10.12
CA TYR A 128 2.22 6.20 8.98
C TYR A 128 1.51 7.49 9.35
N LYS A 129 1.75 8.52 8.54
CA LYS A 129 1.07 9.80 8.67
C LYS A 129 0.08 9.92 7.54
N ILE A 130 -1.14 10.31 7.90
CA ILE A 130 -2.12 10.79 6.94
C ILE A 130 -1.46 11.97 6.23
N ASP A 131 -1.06 13.03 6.96
CA ASP A 131 -0.24 14.19 6.53
C ASP A 131 1.27 13.98 6.70
N PRO A 132 2.02 13.71 5.62
CA PRO A 132 3.47 13.61 5.73
C PRO A 132 4.13 14.96 6.05
N ALA A 133 3.51 16.11 5.74
CA ALA A 133 4.06 17.43 6.03
C ALA A 133 3.93 17.81 7.51
N VAL A 134 2.98 17.22 8.24
CA VAL A 134 2.89 17.40 9.70
C VAL A 134 4.00 16.57 10.37
N ALA A 135 5.06 17.26 10.81
CA ALA A 135 6.23 16.63 11.39
C ALA A 135 5.93 15.84 12.68
N THR A 136 4.99 16.32 13.49
CA THR A 136 4.64 15.74 14.79
C THR A 136 3.68 14.56 14.63
N ALA A 137 3.99 13.44 15.29
CA ALA A 137 3.08 12.31 15.44
C ALA A 137 1.91 12.70 16.35
N THR A 138 0.67 12.64 15.84
CA THR A 138 -0.55 12.88 16.62
C THR A 138 -1.58 11.82 16.30
N ASP A 139 -2.45 11.54 17.27
CA ASP A 139 -3.60 10.63 17.13
C ASP A 139 -4.58 11.06 16.03
N THR A 140 -4.61 12.34 15.68
CA THR A 140 -5.41 12.90 14.57
C THR A 140 -4.79 12.65 13.20
N ASN A 141 -3.47 12.64 13.10
CA ASN A 141 -2.72 12.52 11.85
C ASN A 141 -2.24 11.08 11.56
N GLU A 142 -2.56 10.14 12.43
CA GLU A 142 -2.10 8.76 12.34
C GLU A 142 -3.26 7.80 12.66
N ILE A 143 -3.09 6.52 12.37
CA ILE A 143 -4.11 5.49 12.62
C ILE A 143 -3.67 4.68 13.84
N TRP A 144 -4.27 4.99 14.98
CA TRP A 144 -3.95 4.38 16.28
C TRP A 144 -5.03 3.40 16.73
N PHE A 145 -4.59 2.42 17.52
CA PHE A 145 -5.41 1.37 18.11
C PHE A 145 -5.18 1.34 19.61
N SER A 146 -6.28 1.21 20.34
CA SER A 146 -6.26 0.87 21.76
C SER A 146 -7.10 -0.36 21.97
N PHE A 147 -6.51 -1.40 22.57
CA PHE A 147 -7.22 -2.63 22.89
C PHE A 147 -6.72 -3.22 24.20
N MET A 148 -7.53 -4.11 24.77
CA MET A 148 -7.18 -4.84 25.98
C MET A 148 -7.17 -6.33 25.65
N THR A 149 -6.15 -7.04 26.12
CA THR A 149 -6.11 -8.49 26.02
C THR A 149 -6.97 -9.13 27.11
N ASP A 150 -7.55 -10.28 26.81
CA ASP A 150 -8.26 -11.09 27.80
C ASP A 150 -7.31 -11.85 28.73
N ALA A 151 -7.86 -12.69 29.61
CA ALA A 151 -7.11 -13.51 30.55
C ALA A 151 -6.20 -14.57 29.89
N THR A 152 -6.37 -14.82 28.59
CA THR A 152 -5.54 -15.74 27.80
C THR A 152 -4.50 -15.01 26.94
N GLY A 153 -4.44 -13.68 27.01
CA GLY A 153 -3.53 -12.89 26.19
C GLY A 153 -4.03 -12.71 24.74
N GLN A 154 -5.34 -12.87 24.51
CA GLN A 154 -5.96 -12.59 23.21
C GLN A 154 -6.49 -11.16 23.17
N GLY A 155 -6.11 -10.42 22.14
CA GLY A 155 -6.61 -9.09 21.84
C GLY A 155 -7.45 -9.12 20.57
N PHE A 156 -8.50 -8.33 20.56
CA PHE A 156 -9.28 -8.06 19.38
C PHE A 156 -9.52 -6.55 19.32
N SER A 157 -9.26 -5.95 18.17
CA SER A 157 -9.59 -4.55 17.92
C SER A 157 -10.64 -4.51 16.81
N PRO A 158 -11.94 -4.59 17.18
CA PRO A 158 -13.02 -4.18 16.31
C PRO A 158 -13.17 -2.68 16.44
N LEU A 159 -12.25 -1.93 15.85
CA LEU A 159 -12.47 -0.50 15.74
C LEU A 159 -12.47 -0.19 14.25
N PRO A 160 -13.56 0.35 13.68
CA PRO A 160 -13.34 1.46 12.78
C PRO A 160 -12.54 2.45 13.62
N ALA A 161 -11.22 2.46 13.52
CA ALA A 161 -10.44 3.57 14.05
C ALA A 161 -11.10 4.80 13.44
N ALA A 162 -11.82 5.57 14.28
CA ALA A 162 -12.88 6.50 13.89
C ALA A 162 -12.71 7.02 12.46
N GLU A 163 -13.58 6.62 11.51
CA GLU A 163 -13.50 6.88 10.06
C GLU A 163 -12.30 7.76 9.72
N LYS A 164 -11.12 7.13 9.69
CA LYS A 164 -9.92 7.89 9.36
C LYS A 164 -10.03 8.19 7.87
N PRO A 165 -9.57 9.37 7.42
CA PRO A 165 -9.41 9.64 6.01
C PRO A 165 -8.73 8.47 5.30
N PHE A 166 -8.93 8.39 3.99
CA PHE A 166 -8.22 7.43 3.15
C PHE A 166 -6.72 7.35 3.53
N ALA A 167 -6.23 6.13 3.75
CA ALA A 167 -4.84 5.85 4.04
C ALA A 167 -4.14 5.45 2.75
N SER A 168 -3.11 6.20 2.34
CA SER A 168 -2.37 5.94 1.10
C SER A 168 -1.73 4.53 1.07
N SER A 169 -1.18 4.18 -0.08
CA SER A 169 -0.36 2.97 -0.24
C SER A 169 0.88 2.94 0.69
N GLU A 170 1.22 4.05 1.33
CA GLU A 170 2.28 4.11 2.36
C GLU A 170 1.86 3.50 3.70
N ALA A 171 0.56 3.31 3.97
CA ALA A 171 0.10 2.56 5.15
C ALA A 171 0.37 1.06 4.96
N GLN A 172 1.57 0.62 5.31
CA GLN A 172 2.11 -0.69 4.93
C GLN A 172 2.05 -1.74 6.03
N SER A 173 1.99 -1.35 7.30
CA SER A 173 1.97 -2.32 8.40
C SER A 173 1.27 -1.81 9.65
N ILE A 174 0.88 -2.70 10.57
CA ILE A 174 0.53 -2.36 11.97
C ILE A 174 1.64 -2.87 12.88
N VAL A 175 2.06 -2.02 13.84
CA VAL A 175 2.97 -2.41 14.91
C VAL A 175 2.25 -2.40 16.26
N ILE A 176 2.49 -3.45 17.05
CA ILE A 176 2.05 -3.54 18.45
C ILE A 176 3.26 -3.25 19.34
N HIS A 177 3.19 -2.15 20.09
CA HIS A 177 4.25 -1.75 21.01
C HIS A 177 4.09 -2.38 22.39
N ASP A 178 5.19 -2.48 23.12
CA ASP A 178 5.20 -2.89 24.51
C ASP A 178 4.56 -1.81 25.39
N PRO A 179 3.52 -2.15 26.19
CA PRO A 179 2.86 -1.20 27.06
C PRO A 179 3.75 -0.69 28.20
N ALA A 180 4.80 -1.43 28.57
CA ALA A 180 5.77 -0.99 29.58
C ALA A 180 6.88 -0.10 28.98
N ASN A 181 7.16 -0.23 27.68
CA ASN A 181 8.14 0.58 26.98
C ASN A 181 7.80 0.69 25.49
N THR A 182 7.16 1.78 25.09
CA THR A 182 6.69 1.98 23.72
C THR A 182 7.81 2.09 22.68
N ALA A 183 9.09 2.16 23.07
CA ALA A 183 10.19 2.00 22.10
C ALA A 183 10.30 0.56 21.56
N ASN A 184 9.83 -0.43 22.33
CA ASN A 184 9.87 -1.83 21.94
C ASN A 184 8.65 -2.19 21.08
N ARG A 185 8.90 -2.61 19.85
CA ARG A 185 7.90 -3.12 18.91
C ARG A 185 7.76 -4.62 19.15
N LEU A 186 6.68 -5.13 19.75
CA LEU A 186 6.52 -6.55 20.11
C LEU A 186 6.05 -7.42 18.93
N ALA A 187 5.19 -6.87 18.07
CA ALA A 187 4.68 -7.56 16.89
C ALA A 187 4.48 -6.59 15.74
N CYS A 188 4.50 -7.13 14.52
CA CYS A 188 4.23 -6.38 13.31
C CYS A 188 3.41 -7.23 12.35
N VAL A 189 2.60 -6.60 11.50
CA VAL A 189 1.88 -7.27 10.40
C VAL A 189 1.92 -6.40 9.16
N ASP A 190 2.28 -6.98 8.03
CA ASP A 190 2.27 -6.32 6.73
C ASP A 190 0.89 -6.36 6.10
N PHE A 191 0.47 -5.25 5.50
CA PHE A 191 -0.68 -5.20 4.61
C PHE A 191 -0.22 -5.47 3.18
N GLY A 192 -0.12 -6.74 2.82
CA GLY A 192 -0.12 -7.09 1.41
C GLY A 192 -1.51 -6.78 0.85
N PRO A 193 -1.67 -6.17 -0.33
CA PRO A 193 -2.96 -6.23 -0.99
C PRO A 193 -3.31 -7.72 -1.18
N GLU A 194 -4.57 -8.14 -1.08
CA GLU A 194 -4.98 -9.50 -1.45
C GLU A 194 -4.74 -9.70 -2.97
N ARG A 195 -3.49 -9.87 -3.38
CA ARG A 195 -3.10 -10.07 -4.77
C ARG A 195 -2.46 -11.43 -4.89
N LYS A 196 -3.01 -12.23 -5.80
CA LYS A 196 -2.34 -13.40 -6.36
C LYS A 196 -0.93 -13.00 -6.80
N ALA A 197 0.04 -13.89 -6.64
CA ALA A 197 1.42 -13.64 -7.06
C ALA A 197 1.45 -13.03 -8.49
N SER A 198 2.00 -11.84 -8.63
CA SER A 198 2.13 -11.17 -9.92
C SER A 198 3.51 -11.47 -10.48
N VAL A 199 3.58 -12.01 -11.69
CA VAL A 199 4.83 -12.23 -12.44
C VAL A 199 4.93 -11.17 -13.54
N LYS A 200 6.10 -10.59 -13.74
CA LYS A 200 6.37 -9.57 -14.76
C LYS A 200 7.73 -9.74 -15.36
N GLY A 201 7.92 -9.54 -16.65
CA GLY A 201 9.23 -9.74 -17.24
C GLY A 201 9.36 -9.20 -18.64
N GLY A 202 10.60 -8.99 -19.04
CA GLY A 202 10.98 -8.44 -20.33
C GLY A 202 12.21 -9.12 -20.89
N THR A 203 12.77 -8.52 -21.93
CA THR A 203 14.04 -8.91 -22.55
C THR A 203 15.08 -7.81 -22.34
N TRP A 204 16.35 -8.18 -22.27
CA TRP A 204 17.42 -7.21 -22.15
C TRP A 204 17.52 -6.34 -23.41
N GLY A 205 17.43 -5.02 -23.23
CA GLY A 205 17.80 -4.01 -24.20
C GLY A 205 19.25 -3.57 -23.97
N LEU A 206 20.04 -3.57 -25.04
CA LEU A 206 21.40 -3.05 -25.01
C LEU A 206 21.37 -1.52 -24.97
N LEU A 207 22.08 -0.93 -24.02
CA LEU A 207 22.21 0.53 -23.89
C LEU A 207 23.50 1.03 -24.57
N THR A 208 23.64 2.36 -24.63
CA THR A 208 24.81 3.02 -25.22
C THR A 208 26.11 2.55 -24.54
N GLY A 209 26.14 2.45 -23.21
CA GLY A 209 27.32 1.97 -22.48
C GLY A 209 27.71 0.54 -22.86
N GLY A 210 26.73 -0.36 -23.02
CA GLY A 210 26.97 -1.74 -23.45
C GLY A 210 27.52 -1.82 -24.88
N THR A 211 27.02 -0.96 -25.76
CA THR A 211 27.52 -0.84 -27.14
C THR A 211 28.96 -0.33 -27.17
N THR A 212 29.28 0.70 -26.38
CA THR A 212 30.66 1.22 -26.26
C THR A 212 31.62 0.18 -25.69
N ALA A 213 31.14 -0.65 -24.76
CA ALA A 213 31.90 -1.78 -24.21
C ALA A 213 31.98 -2.99 -25.16
N ASN A 214 31.41 -2.92 -26.38
CA ASN A 214 31.37 -3.98 -27.38
C ASN A 214 30.71 -5.29 -26.85
N LEU A 215 29.69 -5.14 -26.01
CA LEU A 215 28.93 -6.25 -25.44
C LEU A 215 27.73 -6.61 -26.32
N HIS A 216 27.30 -7.87 -26.26
CA HIS A 216 26.20 -8.40 -27.05
C HIS A 216 25.11 -8.96 -26.12
N ILE A 217 24.63 -8.09 -25.23
CA ILE A 217 23.78 -8.47 -24.11
C ILE A 217 22.40 -8.92 -24.60
N SER A 218 21.97 -10.10 -24.14
CA SER A 218 20.67 -10.69 -24.47
C SER A 218 20.16 -11.56 -23.33
N GLY A 219 18.89 -11.95 -23.38
CA GLY A 219 18.24 -12.80 -22.38
C GLY A 219 16.91 -12.21 -21.93
N ASN A 220 16.40 -12.72 -20.81
CA ASN A 220 15.09 -12.34 -20.30
C ASN A 220 15.08 -12.38 -18.78
N GLY A 221 14.14 -11.66 -18.18
CA GLY A 221 14.10 -11.46 -16.75
C GLY A 221 12.71 -11.16 -16.29
N LEU A 222 12.46 -11.42 -15.01
CA LEU A 222 11.18 -11.22 -14.38
C LEU A 222 11.31 -10.82 -12.91
N ILE A 223 10.26 -10.17 -12.41
CA ILE A 223 9.99 -9.96 -10.99
C ILE A 223 8.67 -10.66 -10.64
N VAL A 224 8.69 -11.45 -9.57
CA VAL A 224 7.50 -12.05 -8.95
C VAL A 224 7.23 -11.33 -7.65
N ARG A 225 6.05 -10.73 -7.51
CA ARG A 225 5.56 -10.13 -6.28
C ARG A 225 4.53 -11.07 -5.68
N ASN A 226 4.84 -11.68 -4.55
CA ASN A 226 3.96 -12.58 -3.83
C ASN A 226 3.50 -11.89 -2.55
N ALA A 227 2.21 -11.54 -2.46
CA ALA A 227 1.65 -10.85 -1.31
C ALA A 227 1.20 -11.80 -0.18
N ASN A 228 1.35 -13.11 -0.35
CA ASN A 228 0.95 -14.08 0.68
C ASN A 228 1.92 -14.05 1.89
N GLY A 229 1.39 -14.14 3.10
CA GLY A 229 2.20 -14.20 4.33
C GLY A 229 2.92 -12.89 4.61
N ARG A 230 4.25 -12.92 4.78
CA ARG A 230 5.08 -11.72 5.05
C ARG A 230 5.37 -10.87 3.81
N GLY A 231 4.85 -11.26 2.64
CA GLY A 231 5.22 -10.63 1.38
C GLY A 231 6.62 -11.06 0.91
N GLN A 232 6.75 -11.31 -0.39
CA GLN A 232 8.01 -11.74 -1.00
C GLN A 232 8.16 -11.14 -2.39
N THR A 233 9.40 -10.81 -2.76
CA THR A 233 9.76 -10.42 -4.12
C THR A 233 10.85 -11.32 -4.64
N HIS A 234 10.58 -12.05 -5.72
CA HIS A 234 11.63 -12.72 -6.48
C HIS A 234 12.04 -11.87 -7.67
N VAL A 235 13.33 -11.71 -7.91
CA VAL A 235 13.88 -11.19 -9.16
C VAL A 235 14.67 -12.33 -9.80
N ARG A 236 14.22 -12.77 -10.98
CA ARG A 236 14.82 -13.90 -11.69
C ARG A 236 15.13 -13.54 -13.13
N PHE A 237 16.35 -13.75 -13.59
CA PHE A 237 16.70 -13.47 -14.98
C PHE A 237 17.83 -14.35 -15.50
N SER A 238 17.87 -14.48 -16.81
CA SER A 238 18.98 -15.00 -17.59
C SER A 238 19.63 -13.86 -18.36
N VAL A 239 20.94 -13.92 -18.52
CA VAL A 239 21.68 -12.96 -19.35
C VAL A 239 22.87 -13.67 -20.03
N SER A 240 23.15 -13.28 -21.27
CA SER A 240 24.28 -13.73 -22.07
C SER A 240 24.96 -12.58 -22.79
N GLY A 241 26.20 -12.78 -23.22
CA GLY A 241 26.95 -11.79 -24.01
C GLY A 241 27.62 -10.70 -23.17
N LEU A 242 27.82 -10.96 -21.87
CA LEU A 242 28.64 -10.18 -20.96
C LEU A 242 30.09 -10.70 -20.95
N THR A 243 31.01 -9.97 -20.31
CA THR A 243 32.39 -10.43 -20.11
C THR A 243 32.40 -11.69 -19.24
N PRO A 244 33.17 -12.75 -19.60
CA PRO A 244 33.29 -13.95 -18.79
C PRO A 244 33.80 -13.73 -17.36
N ASN A 245 33.37 -14.58 -16.42
CA ASN A 245 33.85 -14.62 -15.03
C ASN A 245 33.86 -13.25 -14.33
N THR A 246 32.87 -12.41 -14.62
CA THR A 246 32.81 -11.02 -14.17
C THR A 246 31.53 -10.81 -13.35
N THR A 247 31.66 -10.12 -12.22
CA THR A 247 30.52 -9.68 -11.40
C THR A 247 30.10 -8.29 -11.82
N TYR A 248 28.82 -8.11 -12.12
CA TYR A 248 28.24 -6.84 -12.53
C TYR A 248 27.32 -6.29 -11.43
N PRO A 249 27.41 -4.99 -11.09
CA PRO A 249 26.38 -4.34 -10.30
C PRO A 249 25.06 -4.39 -11.07
N THR A 250 24.02 -4.91 -10.43
CA THR A 250 22.70 -5.07 -11.04
C THR A 250 21.64 -4.86 -9.99
N HIS A 251 20.69 -3.97 -10.27
CA HIS A 251 19.65 -3.61 -9.31
C HIS A 251 18.39 -3.08 -9.99
N VAL A 252 17.32 -3.03 -9.20
CA VAL A 252 16.01 -2.59 -9.65
C VAL A 252 15.96 -1.05 -9.67
N HIS A 253 15.27 -0.54 -10.67
CA HIS A 253 15.17 0.86 -11.04
C HIS A 253 13.71 1.31 -11.06
N ASN A 254 13.47 2.61 -10.82
CA ASN A 254 12.13 3.15 -10.58
C ASN A 254 11.43 3.77 -11.79
N SER A 255 12.04 3.68 -12.97
CA SER A 255 11.41 4.02 -14.25
C SER A 255 11.61 2.88 -15.24
N ASN A 256 10.81 2.87 -16.31
CA ASN A 256 11.03 1.95 -17.44
C ASN A 256 12.34 2.30 -18.20
N CYS A 257 12.80 1.40 -19.06
CA CYS A 257 14.03 1.57 -19.81
C CYS A 257 13.99 2.75 -20.80
N ALA A 258 12.81 3.07 -21.34
CA ALA A 258 12.63 4.22 -22.23
C ALA A 258 12.80 5.56 -21.51
N THR A 259 12.54 5.60 -20.20
CA THR A 259 12.61 6.81 -19.38
C THR A 259 13.96 6.87 -18.69
N ALA A 260 14.86 7.68 -19.26
CA ALA A 260 16.20 7.91 -18.73
C ALA A 260 16.93 6.60 -18.36
N GLU A 261 16.85 5.58 -19.23
CA GLU A 261 17.51 4.27 -19.06
C GLU A 261 17.19 3.58 -17.72
N GLY A 262 15.95 3.65 -17.25
CA GLY A 262 15.52 3.13 -15.94
C GLY A 262 15.41 4.18 -14.85
N GLY A 263 15.63 5.46 -15.13
CA GLY A 263 15.44 6.54 -14.15
C GLY A 263 16.40 6.43 -12.96
N THR A 264 15.87 6.61 -11.74
CA THR A 264 16.63 6.49 -10.48
C THR A 264 16.51 5.09 -9.88
N HIS A 265 17.17 4.82 -8.76
CA HIS A 265 17.11 3.50 -8.13
C HIS A 265 15.75 3.26 -7.48
N TYR A 266 15.28 2.00 -7.54
CA TYR A 266 14.13 1.58 -6.75
C TYR A 266 14.54 1.45 -5.27
N LYS A 267 13.82 2.14 -4.39
CA LYS A 267 14.07 2.12 -2.95
C LYS A 267 13.04 1.27 -2.21
N LEU A 268 13.45 0.41 -1.29
CA LEU A 268 12.56 -0.31 -0.37
C LEU A 268 11.78 0.70 0.51
N ASN A 269 12.48 1.67 1.08
CA ASN A 269 11.95 2.86 1.73
C ASN A 269 12.14 4.09 0.82
N ALA A 270 11.07 4.56 0.20
CA ALA A 270 11.08 5.71 -0.70
C ALA A 270 11.37 7.05 0.01
N ALA A 271 11.14 7.13 1.33
CA ALA A 271 11.38 8.34 2.12
C ALA A 271 12.88 8.63 2.35
N VAL A 272 13.76 7.64 2.17
CA VAL A 272 15.20 7.86 2.24
C VAL A 272 15.61 8.69 1.03
N THR A 273 16.01 9.94 1.25
CA THR A 273 16.37 10.88 0.18
C THR A 273 17.77 10.68 -0.38
N GLU A 274 18.59 9.81 0.22
CA GLU A 274 19.93 9.50 -0.28
C GLU A 274 19.86 9.06 -1.75
N MET A 275 20.67 9.69 -2.60
CA MET A 275 20.76 9.35 -4.02
C MET A 275 21.85 8.33 -4.33
N VAL A 276 22.53 7.81 -3.30
CA VAL A 276 23.60 6.84 -3.45
C VAL A 276 23.01 5.43 -3.44
N ALA A 277 23.47 4.60 -4.38
CA ALA A 277 23.20 3.15 -4.38
C ALA A 277 23.47 2.54 -2.99
N SER A 278 22.49 1.81 -2.47
CA SER A 278 22.58 1.17 -1.15
C SER A 278 21.94 -0.20 -1.17
N THR A 279 22.72 -1.23 -0.85
CA THR A 279 22.21 -2.61 -0.73
C THR A 279 21.24 -2.79 0.43
N ALA A 280 21.20 -1.87 1.39
CA ALA A 280 20.29 -1.91 2.52
C ALA A 280 18.87 -1.42 2.19
N ASN A 281 18.73 -0.58 1.16
CA ASN A 281 17.45 0.07 0.83
C ASN A 281 17.04 -0.14 -0.63
N GLU A 282 17.61 -1.10 -1.34
CA GLU A 282 17.33 -1.34 -2.76
C GLU A 282 17.37 -2.85 -3.02
N ILE A 283 16.87 -3.30 -4.17
CA ILE A 283 16.90 -4.71 -4.55
C ILE A 283 18.11 -4.96 -5.46
N TRP A 284 19.10 -5.71 -4.95
CA TRP A 284 20.38 -5.98 -5.61
C TRP A 284 20.58 -7.47 -5.93
N PRO A 285 20.14 -7.96 -7.10
CA PRO A 285 20.49 -9.29 -7.54
C PRO A 285 22.00 -9.43 -7.79
N THR A 286 22.59 -10.51 -7.29
CA THR A 286 24.01 -10.79 -7.53
C THR A 286 24.20 -11.42 -8.91
N LEU A 287 24.77 -10.66 -9.85
CA LEU A 287 25.07 -11.12 -11.20
C LEU A 287 26.56 -11.42 -11.35
N THR A 288 26.93 -12.70 -11.43
CA THR A 288 28.28 -13.15 -11.83
C THR A 288 28.19 -14.07 -13.03
N THR A 289 28.90 -13.75 -14.10
CA THR A 289 28.92 -14.55 -15.33
C THR A 289 29.84 -15.76 -15.19
N ASN A 290 29.52 -16.82 -15.91
CA ASN A 290 30.41 -17.98 -16.07
C ASN A 290 31.48 -17.72 -17.14
N ALA A 291 32.27 -18.75 -17.46
CA ALA A 291 33.35 -18.69 -18.46
C ALA A 291 32.89 -18.36 -19.89
N ASN A 292 31.58 -18.45 -20.17
CA ASN A 292 31.00 -18.12 -21.47
C ASN A 292 30.31 -16.74 -21.48
N GLY A 293 30.41 -15.97 -20.39
CA GLY A 293 29.74 -14.66 -20.30
C GLY A 293 28.24 -14.75 -20.04
N ASN A 294 27.76 -15.88 -19.50
CA ASN A 294 26.35 -16.13 -19.24
C ASN A 294 26.07 -16.22 -17.73
N ALA A 295 24.88 -15.83 -17.29
CA ALA A 295 24.42 -16.00 -15.92
C ALA A 295 22.93 -16.30 -15.85
N PHE A 296 22.54 -16.99 -14.78
CA PHE A 296 21.17 -17.11 -14.32
C PHE A 296 21.14 -16.66 -12.86
N VAL A 297 20.22 -15.76 -12.54
CA VAL A 297 20.10 -15.14 -11.22
C VAL A 297 18.69 -15.37 -10.71
N ASP A 298 18.57 -15.73 -9.43
CA ASP A 298 17.32 -15.85 -8.70
C ASP A 298 17.53 -15.26 -7.31
N THR A 299 16.95 -14.09 -7.07
CA THR A 299 17.09 -13.33 -5.83
C THR A 299 15.73 -13.27 -5.16
N LEU A 300 15.65 -13.75 -3.91
CA LEU A 300 14.47 -13.61 -3.05
C LEU A 300 14.71 -12.48 -2.04
N VAL A 301 13.81 -11.52 -2.03
CA VAL A 301 13.63 -10.54 -0.95
C VAL A 301 12.45 -11.01 -0.11
N ASP A 302 12.74 -11.55 1.06
CA ASP A 302 11.73 -12.04 2.00
C ASP A 302 11.23 -10.89 2.89
N GLY A 303 9.93 -10.87 3.16
CA GLY A 303 9.31 -9.82 3.97
C GLY A 303 8.98 -8.52 3.23
N HIS A 304 9.18 -8.46 1.91
CA HIS A 304 8.94 -7.25 1.12
C HIS A 304 8.25 -7.57 -0.20
N VAL A 305 7.17 -6.85 -0.49
CA VAL A 305 6.54 -6.85 -1.81
C VAL A 305 6.99 -5.60 -2.55
N ALA A 306 7.73 -5.75 -3.64
CA ALA A 306 8.16 -4.63 -4.45
C ALA A 306 6.93 -3.86 -4.94
N ARG A 307 6.96 -2.55 -4.74
CA ARG A 307 5.90 -1.63 -5.15
C ARG A 307 5.76 -1.59 -6.68
N ALA A 308 4.70 -0.93 -7.15
CA ALA A 308 4.43 -0.79 -8.58
C ALA A 308 5.53 0.00 -9.32
N ASP A 309 6.26 0.87 -8.64
CA ASP A 309 7.39 1.63 -9.16
C ASP A 309 8.69 0.81 -9.30
N ALA A 310 8.73 -0.50 -9.00
CA ALA A 310 9.84 -1.36 -9.43
C ALA A 310 9.68 -1.76 -10.91
N LEU A 311 10.26 -0.97 -11.81
CA LEU A 311 9.91 -0.96 -13.24
C LEU A 311 10.97 -1.48 -14.18
N ALA A 312 12.25 -1.42 -13.80
CA ALA A 312 13.32 -1.93 -14.63
C ALA A 312 14.38 -2.64 -13.81
N LEU A 313 15.13 -3.52 -14.47
CA LEU A 313 16.37 -4.08 -13.98
C LEU A 313 17.51 -3.52 -14.84
N VAL A 314 18.54 -2.95 -14.22
CA VAL A 314 19.66 -2.32 -14.94
C VAL A 314 20.96 -3.01 -14.56
N ILE A 315 21.78 -3.33 -15.57
CA ILE A 315 23.15 -3.83 -15.43
C ILE A 315 24.08 -2.64 -15.62
N HIS A 316 24.96 -2.40 -14.66
CA HIS A 316 25.97 -1.34 -14.71
C HIS A 316 27.35 -1.89 -15.05
N ASP A 317 28.24 -1.04 -15.52
CA ASP A 317 29.63 -1.40 -15.78
C ASP A 317 30.35 -1.75 -14.46
N PRO A 318 31.14 -2.84 -14.43
CA PRO A 318 31.78 -3.32 -13.20
C PRO A 318 32.97 -2.45 -12.77
N VAL A 319 33.47 -1.58 -13.64
CA VAL A 319 34.57 -0.64 -13.35
C VAL A 319 34.01 0.76 -13.13
N ASN A 320 33.17 1.26 -14.03
CA ASN A 320 32.51 2.56 -13.90
C ASN A 320 31.01 2.39 -13.62
N THR A 321 30.66 2.22 -12.34
CA THR A 321 29.29 1.89 -11.91
C THR A 321 28.23 2.97 -12.18
N ALA A 322 28.62 4.15 -12.67
CA ALA A 322 27.67 5.14 -13.19
C ALA A 322 27.21 4.85 -14.64
N THR A 323 27.96 4.02 -15.38
CA THR A 323 27.65 3.64 -16.76
C THR A 323 26.68 2.46 -16.78
N ARG A 324 25.53 2.66 -17.42
CA ARG A 324 24.51 1.62 -17.63
C ARG A 324 24.80 0.86 -18.93
N LEU A 325 24.85 -0.47 -18.85
CA LEU A 325 25.20 -1.34 -19.96
C LEU A 325 23.97 -1.94 -20.65
N ALA A 326 22.97 -2.34 -19.87
CA ALA A 326 21.73 -2.90 -20.37
C ALA A 326 20.58 -2.60 -19.39
N CYS A 327 19.37 -2.55 -19.94
CA CYS A 327 18.14 -2.38 -19.18
C CYS A 327 17.09 -3.38 -19.64
N LEU A 328 16.30 -3.88 -18.69
CA LEU A 328 15.17 -4.77 -18.96
C LEU A 328 13.94 -4.23 -18.26
N ASP A 329 12.86 -4.03 -19.02
CA ASP A 329 11.58 -3.63 -18.47
C ASP A 329 10.93 -4.78 -17.70
N LEU A 330 10.55 -4.51 -16.46
CA LEU A 330 9.77 -5.41 -15.60
C LEU A 330 8.26 -5.18 -15.81
N ALA A 331 7.86 -4.84 -17.04
CA ALA A 331 6.47 -4.62 -17.45
C ALA A 331 5.71 -5.95 -17.73
N SER A 332 4.38 -5.88 -17.77
CA SER A 332 3.45 -7.00 -17.95
C SER A 332 2.85 -7.07 -19.35
N PRO A 333 2.37 -8.26 -19.78
CA PRO A 333 1.27 -8.33 -20.74
C PRO A 333 0.01 -7.61 -20.22
N ALA A 334 -0.75 -7.03 -21.15
CA ALA A 334 -1.91 -6.18 -20.91
C ALA A 334 -2.95 -6.77 -19.93
N GLY A 335 -3.53 -5.93 -19.06
CA GLY A 335 -4.79 -6.25 -18.36
C GLY A 335 -4.81 -6.15 -16.84
N PHE A 336 -3.70 -5.85 -16.16
CA PHE A 336 -3.75 -5.45 -14.74
C PHE A 336 -3.72 -3.94 -14.64
N VAL A 337 -4.65 -3.42 -13.85
CA VAL A 337 -4.84 -2.00 -13.58
C VAL A 337 -4.76 -1.82 -12.06
N ASP A 338 -3.89 -0.95 -11.60
CA ASP A 338 -3.94 -0.38 -10.25
C ASP A 338 -4.71 0.93 -10.34
N THR A 339 -5.89 0.96 -9.75
CA THR A 339 -6.81 2.09 -9.85
C THR A 339 -6.82 2.85 -8.54
N GLU A 340 -6.41 4.10 -8.61
CA GLU A 340 -6.58 5.11 -7.58
C GLU A 340 -7.73 6.04 -7.97
N THR A 341 -8.58 6.44 -7.01
CA THR A 341 -9.75 7.30 -7.30
C THR A 341 -9.93 8.34 -6.21
N GLY A 342 -10.06 9.60 -6.63
CA GLY A 342 -10.27 10.76 -5.77
C GLY A 342 -11.61 11.43 -5.99
N LEU A 343 -12.21 11.92 -4.91
CA LEU A 343 -13.31 12.88 -4.99
C LEU A 343 -12.77 14.29 -5.08
N THR A 344 -13.38 15.12 -5.93
CA THR A 344 -12.95 16.50 -6.09
C THR A 344 -13.34 17.34 -4.88
N ARG A 345 -12.37 17.99 -4.26
CA ARG A 345 -12.54 19.07 -3.30
C ARG A 345 -12.37 20.41 -3.99
N GLN A 346 -13.32 21.32 -3.79
CA GLN A 346 -13.22 22.70 -4.25
C GLN A 346 -12.17 23.47 -3.44
N ILE A 347 -11.29 24.19 -4.13
CA ILE A 347 -10.22 25.00 -3.52
C ILE A 347 -10.70 26.45 -3.36
N THR A 348 -11.37 27.00 -4.38
CA THR A 348 -11.84 28.40 -4.38
C THR A 348 -13.36 28.50 -4.37
N ALA A 349 -13.92 29.32 -3.48
CA ALA A 349 -15.36 29.49 -3.27
C ALA A 349 -16.10 30.28 -4.38
N ALA A 350 -15.44 30.64 -5.48
CA ALA A 350 -15.96 31.56 -6.49
C ALA A 350 -16.96 30.93 -7.49
N LEU A 351 -17.17 29.62 -7.43
CA LEU A 351 -18.06 28.85 -8.31
C LEU A 351 -19.08 28.05 -7.48
N PRO A 352 -20.23 27.66 -8.04
CA PRO A 352 -21.04 26.58 -7.47
C PRO A 352 -20.14 25.37 -7.19
N PRO A 353 -20.43 24.54 -6.17
CA PRO A 353 -19.52 23.48 -5.78
C PRO A 353 -19.13 22.57 -6.93
N ILE A 354 -17.87 22.63 -7.36
CA ILE A 354 -17.33 21.72 -8.35
C ILE A 354 -17.37 20.33 -7.70
N THR A 355 -18.03 19.40 -8.37
CA THR A 355 -18.19 18.02 -7.90
C THR A 355 -17.72 17.08 -8.99
N GLY A 356 -17.27 15.89 -8.59
CA GLY A 356 -16.67 14.97 -9.53
C GLY A 356 -15.69 14.00 -8.91
N THR A 357 -15.10 13.20 -9.80
CA THR A 357 -14.04 12.25 -9.48
C THR A 357 -12.86 12.43 -10.42
N ALA A 358 -11.67 12.10 -9.93
CA ALA A 358 -10.51 11.80 -10.75
C ALA A 358 -10.11 10.35 -10.51
N GLN A 359 -9.62 9.69 -11.54
CA GLN A 359 -9.15 8.31 -11.47
C GLN A 359 -7.78 8.24 -12.13
N MET A 360 -6.84 7.58 -11.47
CA MET A 360 -5.56 7.21 -12.05
C MET A 360 -5.46 5.70 -12.12
N GLU A 361 -5.18 5.19 -13.31
CA GLU A 361 -4.96 3.79 -13.58
C GLU A 361 -3.50 3.58 -13.94
N ARG A 362 -2.71 3.00 -13.04
CA ARG A 362 -1.36 2.53 -13.34
C ARG A 362 -1.48 1.12 -13.88
N THR A 363 -1.28 0.96 -15.17
CA THR A 363 -1.45 -0.32 -15.85
C THR A 363 -0.12 -1.04 -15.91
N LEU A 364 -0.11 -2.35 -15.68
CA LEU A 364 1.16 -3.07 -15.57
C LEU A 364 1.93 -3.17 -16.90
N ASP A 365 1.37 -2.73 -18.03
CA ASP A 365 2.08 -2.54 -19.31
C ASP A 365 2.95 -1.27 -19.32
N GLY A 366 3.19 -0.64 -18.16
CA GLY A 366 4.11 0.49 -18.05
C GLY A 366 3.45 1.85 -18.30
N LYS A 367 2.10 1.91 -18.33
CA LYS A 367 1.36 3.11 -18.66
C LYS A 367 0.56 3.65 -17.49
N THR A 368 0.23 4.94 -17.57
CA THR A 368 -0.73 5.58 -16.66
C THR A 368 -1.84 6.16 -17.49
N LYS A 369 -3.08 5.85 -17.12
CA LYS A 369 -4.27 6.51 -17.67
C LYS A 369 -4.87 7.36 -16.59
N ILE A 370 -5.36 8.53 -16.96
CA ILE A 370 -6.01 9.44 -16.02
C ILE A 370 -7.34 9.83 -16.63
N SER A 371 -8.40 9.73 -15.84
CA SER A 371 -9.73 10.17 -16.22
C SER A 371 -10.32 11.07 -15.16
N VAL A 372 -11.23 11.95 -15.58
CA VAL A 372 -12.00 12.82 -14.69
C VAL A 372 -13.45 12.82 -15.12
N THR A 373 -14.35 12.94 -14.15
CA THR A 373 -15.76 13.29 -14.37
C THR A 373 -16.07 14.47 -13.47
N LEU A 374 -16.37 15.64 -14.03
CA LEU A 374 -16.57 16.90 -13.32
C LEU A 374 -17.91 17.54 -13.71
N ALA A 375 -18.52 18.26 -12.78
CA ALA A 375 -19.75 19.03 -12.97
C ALA A 375 -19.66 20.39 -12.29
N ASN A 376 -20.62 21.27 -12.61
CA ASN A 376 -20.75 22.65 -12.10
C ASN A 376 -19.61 23.60 -12.51
N LEU A 377 -18.98 23.32 -13.65
CA LEU A 377 -18.02 24.21 -14.29
C LEU A 377 -18.73 25.25 -15.16
N LYS A 378 -17.98 26.24 -15.67
CA LYS A 378 -18.52 27.15 -16.69
C LYS A 378 -18.87 26.34 -17.95
N ALA A 379 -20.07 26.53 -18.48
CA ALA A 379 -20.53 25.87 -19.70
C ALA A 379 -19.66 26.19 -20.91
N SER A 380 -19.51 25.22 -21.82
CA SER A 380 -18.82 25.35 -23.11
C SER A 380 -17.44 26.00 -23.01
N THR A 381 -16.69 25.68 -21.97
CA THR A 381 -15.42 26.30 -21.62
C THR A 381 -14.31 25.25 -21.61
N ALA A 382 -13.16 25.61 -22.18
CA ALA A 382 -11.95 24.80 -22.11
C ALA A 382 -11.30 24.96 -20.73
N TYR A 383 -10.90 23.85 -20.13
CA TYR A 383 -10.17 23.80 -18.86
C TYR A 383 -8.94 22.91 -19.00
N VAL A 384 -7.95 23.11 -18.13
CA VAL A 384 -6.82 22.20 -17.99
C VAL A 384 -6.78 21.64 -16.57
N ALA A 385 -6.44 20.36 -16.47
CA ALA A 385 -6.11 19.72 -15.22
C ALA A 385 -4.84 18.89 -15.40
N HIS A 386 -4.08 18.64 -14.33
CA HIS A 386 -2.89 17.80 -14.40
C HIS A 386 -2.55 17.18 -13.05
N VAL A 387 -1.64 16.21 -13.07
CA VAL A 387 -1.21 15.48 -11.88
C VAL A 387 -0.24 16.31 -11.05
N HIS A 388 -0.38 16.19 -9.74
CA HIS A 388 0.30 16.98 -8.73
C HIS A 388 1.03 16.07 -7.74
N ALA A 389 2.11 16.60 -7.15
CA ALA A 389 3.09 15.84 -6.39
C ALA A 389 2.71 15.65 -4.89
N LEU A 390 1.68 16.34 -4.43
CA LEU A 390 1.18 16.30 -3.06
C LEU A 390 -0.34 16.05 -3.04
N PRO A 391 -0.91 15.60 -1.92
CA PRO A 391 -2.36 15.49 -1.77
C PRO A 391 -3.02 16.89 -1.70
N CYS A 392 -4.32 16.96 -1.90
CA CYS A 392 -5.09 18.18 -1.98
C CYS A 392 -5.05 19.03 -0.71
N ARG A 393 -4.96 18.41 0.47
CA ARG A 393 -4.84 19.18 1.73
C ARG A 393 -3.47 19.83 1.91
N ASP A 394 -2.45 19.39 1.16
CA ASP A 394 -1.08 19.86 1.28
C ASP A 394 -0.78 20.87 0.17
N GLY A 395 -1.08 22.14 0.42
CA GLY A 395 -0.85 23.22 -0.54
C GLY A 395 -1.66 23.06 -1.84
N ASP A 396 -2.88 22.52 -1.73
CA ASP A 396 -3.80 22.30 -2.84
C ASP A 396 -3.18 21.41 -3.94
N GLY A 397 -2.51 20.32 -3.53
CA GLY A 397 -1.77 19.43 -4.42
C GLY A 397 -0.31 19.83 -4.65
N GLY A 398 0.18 20.90 -4.01
CA GLY A 398 1.59 21.30 -4.11
C GLY A 398 2.03 21.63 -5.54
N GLY A 399 3.26 21.22 -5.88
CA GLY A 399 3.84 21.36 -7.23
C GLY A 399 3.38 20.29 -8.22
N HIS A 400 3.79 20.42 -9.48
CA HIS A 400 3.41 19.49 -10.54
C HIS A 400 4.14 18.15 -10.38
N TYR A 401 3.44 17.05 -10.66
CA TYR A 401 4.08 15.74 -10.80
C TYR A 401 4.94 15.72 -12.09
N LYS A 402 6.18 15.26 -11.97
CA LYS A 402 7.13 15.17 -13.10
C LYS A 402 7.28 13.73 -13.57
N ILE A 403 7.24 13.48 -14.87
CA ILE A 403 7.54 12.16 -15.44
C ILE A 403 9.02 11.82 -15.20
N ASP A 404 9.92 12.74 -15.54
CA ASP A 404 11.33 12.74 -15.17
C ASP A 404 11.57 13.79 -14.07
N PRO A 405 11.80 13.37 -12.80
CA PRO A 405 12.04 14.29 -11.70
C PRO A 405 13.41 14.97 -11.78
N ALA A 406 14.36 14.46 -12.58
CA ALA A 406 15.65 15.14 -12.79
C ALA A 406 15.49 16.39 -13.68
N ASN A 407 14.45 16.41 -14.52
CA ASN A 407 14.09 17.58 -15.30
C ASN A 407 13.20 18.52 -14.47
N ALA A 408 13.82 19.54 -13.88
CA ALA A 408 13.12 20.53 -13.06
C ALA A 408 12.14 21.44 -13.83
N ALA A 409 12.15 21.44 -15.17
CA ALA A 409 11.29 22.31 -15.95
C ALA A 409 9.81 21.87 -15.87
N SER A 410 8.90 22.86 -15.76
CA SER A 410 7.46 22.66 -15.96
C SER A 410 7.13 22.80 -17.43
N VAL A 411 7.22 21.67 -18.14
CA VAL A 411 6.83 21.52 -19.54
C VAL A 411 5.85 20.38 -19.66
N GLU A 412 4.85 20.55 -20.52
CA GLU A 412 3.75 19.60 -20.69
C GLU A 412 4.23 18.18 -21.03
N ALA A 413 5.29 18.05 -21.83
CA ALA A 413 5.90 16.77 -22.19
C ALA A 413 6.49 16.00 -20.99
N ASN A 414 6.73 16.66 -19.86
CA ASN A 414 7.26 16.06 -18.63
C ASN A 414 6.19 15.92 -17.53
N GLU A 415 4.92 16.05 -17.88
CA GLU A 415 3.81 16.11 -16.93
C GLU A 415 2.62 15.34 -17.50
N MET A 416 1.61 15.05 -16.67
CA MET A 416 0.42 14.32 -17.10
C MET A 416 -0.79 15.24 -17.09
N TRP A 417 -1.20 15.68 -18.28
CA TRP A 417 -2.20 16.72 -18.52
C TRP A 417 -3.53 16.19 -19.08
N LEU A 418 -4.62 16.81 -18.66
CA LEU A 418 -5.97 16.57 -19.16
C LEU A 418 -6.51 17.88 -19.74
N HIS A 419 -6.79 17.86 -21.03
CA HIS A 419 -7.38 18.98 -21.76
C HIS A 419 -8.89 18.77 -21.85
N LEU A 420 -9.62 19.53 -21.04
CA LEU A 420 -11.04 19.34 -20.80
C LEU A 420 -11.86 20.34 -21.61
N GLN A 421 -13.02 19.89 -22.10
CA GLN A 421 -14.02 20.76 -22.71
C GLN A 421 -15.37 20.46 -22.08
N THR A 422 -15.96 21.45 -21.41
CA THR A 422 -17.28 21.28 -20.79
C THR A 422 -18.39 21.38 -21.83
N ASP A 423 -19.49 20.66 -21.56
CA ASP A 423 -20.72 20.76 -22.34
C ASP A 423 -21.52 22.04 -22.03
N ALA A 424 -22.70 22.17 -22.62
CA ALA A 424 -23.58 23.33 -22.41
C ALA A 424 -24.12 23.44 -20.96
N MET A 425 -23.97 22.40 -20.15
CA MET A 425 -24.40 22.33 -18.75
C MET A 425 -23.23 22.49 -17.77
N GLY A 426 -21.98 22.63 -18.27
CA GLY A 426 -20.81 22.74 -17.41
C GLY A 426 -20.33 21.40 -16.85
N ALA A 427 -20.66 20.29 -17.50
CA ALA A 427 -20.17 18.96 -17.16
C ALA A 427 -19.10 18.49 -18.15
N VAL A 428 -18.22 17.59 -17.71
CA VAL A 428 -17.21 16.93 -18.55
C VAL A 428 -16.88 15.54 -18.01
N THR A 429 -16.82 14.56 -18.90
CA THR A 429 -16.14 13.29 -18.66
C THR A 429 -15.02 13.18 -19.68
N TYR A 430 -13.79 13.00 -19.20
CA TYR A 430 -12.61 12.96 -20.06
C TYR A 430 -11.66 11.85 -19.60
N SER A 431 -11.01 11.21 -20.56
CA SER A 431 -9.92 10.27 -20.32
C SER A 431 -8.76 10.66 -21.22
N ALA A 432 -7.60 10.95 -20.61
CA ALA A 432 -6.41 11.27 -21.36
C ALA A 432 -5.92 10.02 -22.14
N PRO A 433 -5.25 10.20 -23.29
CA PRO A 433 -4.47 9.13 -23.89
C PRO A 433 -3.50 8.53 -22.85
N PRO A 434 -3.26 7.21 -22.86
CA PRO A 434 -2.32 6.58 -21.93
C PRO A 434 -0.92 7.19 -22.04
N TYR A 435 -0.33 7.57 -20.90
CA TYR A 435 1.06 7.99 -20.81
C TYR A 435 1.97 6.76 -20.80
N ASP A 436 3.06 6.77 -21.56
CA ASP A 436 4.10 5.72 -21.54
C ASP A 436 5.02 5.85 -20.30
N HIS A 437 4.38 5.98 -19.14
CA HIS A 437 4.99 6.13 -17.83
C HIS A 437 4.08 5.55 -16.76
N ILE A 438 4.64 4.91 -15.73
CA ILE A 438 3.90 4.54 -14.52
C ILE A 438 4.07 5.69 -13.54
N ALA A 439 2.96 6.31 -13.15
CA ALA A 439 2.96 7.33 -12.12
C ALA A 439 3.58 6.77 -10.84
N ARG A 440 4.55 7.47 -10.27
CA ARG A 440 5.20 7.08 -9.02
C ARG A 440 4.31 7.44 -7.82
N PRO A 441 4.62 6.97 -6.60
CA PRO A 441 3.79 7.23 -5.43
C PRO A 441 3.58 8.72 -5.12
N GLU A 442 4.48 9.61 -5.55
CA GLU A 442 4.27 11.04 -5.38
C GLU A 442 3.19 11.64 -6.30
N ALA A 443 2.66 10.90 -7.29
CA ALA A 443 1.48 11.32 -8.04
C ALA A 443 0.21 11.22 -7.18
N GLN A 444 -0.04 12.23 -6.37
CA GLN A 444 -0.99 12.17 -5.25
C GLN A 444 -2.29 12.94 -5.49
N SER A 445 -2.40 13.73 -6.56
CA SER A 445 -3.65 14.42 -6.87
C SER A 445 -3.76 14.83 -8.33
N VAL A 446 -4.99 15.09 -8.80
CA VAL A 446 -5.30 15.80 -10.04
C VAL A 446 -5.86 17.16 -9.68
N VAL A 447 -5.25 18.24 -10.17
CA VAL A 447 -5.68 19.62 -9.90
C VAL A 447 -6.25 20.23 -11.18
N LEU A 448 -7.43 20.82 -11.05
CA LEU A 448 -8.10 21.62 -12.09
C LEU A 448 -7.73 23.09 -11.92
N HIS A 449 -7.41 23.77 -13.02
CA HIS A 449 -7.03 25.18 -13.03
C HIS A 449 -8.07 26.07 -13.74
N ASP A 450 -8.16 27.33 -13.31
CA ASP A 450 -8.96 28.36 -13.96
C ASP A 450 -8.35 28.71 -15.32
N PRO A 451 -9.14 28.71 -16.41
CA PRO A 451 -8.62 29.01 -17.74
C PRO A 451 -8.21 30.49 -17.94
N THR A 452 -8.56 31.37 -17.00
CA THR A 452 -8.32 32.82 -17.09
C THR A 452 -6.99 33.20 -16.49
N ASP A 453 -6.67 32.67 -15.30
CA ASP A 453 -5.51 33.08 -14.50
C ASP A 453 -4.67 31.90 -13.98
N SER A 454 -5.02 30.67 -14.36
CA SER A 454 -4.37 29.43 -13.92
C SER A 454 -4.42 29.19 -12.40
N ALA A 455 -5.30 29.87 -11.66
CA ALA A 455 -5.53 29.57 -10.25
C ALA A 455 -6.07 28.16 -10.06
N LYS A 456 -5.72 27.48 -8.97
CA LYS A 456 -6.26 26.15 -8.67
C LYS A 456 -7.74 26.27 -8.26
N LEU A 457 -8.64 25.56 -8.95
CA LEU A 457 -10.08 25.60 -8.73
C LEU A 457 -10.58 24.43 -7.88
N ALA A 458 -10.11 23.23 -8.21
CA ALA A 458 -10.48 22.00 -7.52
C ALA A 458 -9.31 21.02 -7.54
N CYS A 459 -9.28 20.10 -6.59
CA CYS A 459 -8.28 19.06 -6.49
C CYS A 459 -8.95 17.75 -6.10
N ALA A 460 -8.57 16.66 -6.75
CA ALA A 460 -8.98 15.31 -6.39
C ALA A 460 -7.75 14.50 -6.01
N ASP A 461 -7.73 14.00 -4.78
CA ASP A 461 -6.63 13.17 -4.30
C ASP A 461 -6.59 11.82 -5.02
N LEU A 462 -5.44 11.43 -5.55
CA LEU A 462 -5.22 10.11 -6.15
C LEU A 462 -4.63 9.21 -5.07
N TYR A 463 -5.39 8.21 -4.65
CA TYR A 463 -4.96 7.25 -3.65
C TYR A 463 -5.31 5.79 -3.95
#